data_AF-A0A7J4TFP5-F1
#
_entry.id   AF-A0A7J4TFP5-F1
#
_cell.length_a   1.000
_cell.length_b   1.000
_cell.length_c   1.000
_cell.angle_alpha   90.00
_cell.angle_beta   90.00
_cell.angle_gamma   90.00
#
_symmetry.space_group_name_H-M   'P 1'
#
loop_
_entity.id
_entity.type
_entity.pdbx_description
1 polymer ?
#
loop_
_entity_poly.entity_id
_entity_poly.type
_entity_poly.pdbx_seq_one_letter_code
_entity_poly.pdbx_strand_id
1 'polypeptide(L)'
;MAHLISVDVRDINKLKDAVDAFTAKYGATIHQELSQTIEEPVVPVSIFSQGLSPLESVTTYLSENMSMDERAIAKALHKQSSSIRTAYQSAKRKLHGQLSAQPSPYGLPLSSLASDSLSILELVSSHLHDKHGLSFRAVGRLLGKNERTIWTAAHRAKQKWLAKN
;
A
#
# COMPACT_ATOMS: atom_id res chain seq x y z
N MET A 1 -16.06 4.23 -50.42
CA MET A 1 -17.28 3.49 -50.01
C MET A 1 -16.94 2.68 -48.76
N ALA A 2 -17.30 3.16 -47.58
CA ALA A 2 -17.00 2.49 -46.31
C ALA A 2 -18.00 1.35 -46.08
N HIS A 3 -17.53 0.10 -46.12
CA HIS A 3 -18.30 -1.07 -45.69
C HIS A 3 -18.30 -1.09 -44.16
N LEU A 4 -19.39 -0.64 -43.53
CA LEU A 4 -19.65 -0.91 -42.12
C LEU A 4 -20.13 -2.37 -42.00
N ILE A 5 -19.38 -3.17 -41.25
CA ILE A 5 -19.78 -4.53 -40.84
C ILE A 5 -21.01 -4.38 -39.95
N SER A 6 -22.20 -4.76 -40.44
CA SER A 6 -23.41 -4.78 -39.63
C SER A 6 -23.34 -5.99 -38.68
N VAL A 7 -22.97 -5.76 -37.42
CA VAL A 7 -23.06 -6.80 -36.39
C VAL A 7 -24.54 -6.94 -36.00
N ASP A 8 -25.10 -8.15 -36.17
CA ASP A 8 -26.48 -8.44 -35.80
C ASP A 8 -26.63 -8.31 -34.27
N VAL A 9 -27.63 -7.55 -33.83
CA VAL A 9 -27.97 -7.37 -32.41
C VAL A 9 -28.22 -8.71 -31.70
N ARG A 10 -28.67 -9.73 -32.45
CA ARG A 10 -28.86 -11.10 -31.94
C ARG A 10 -27.53 -11.73 -31.52
N ASP A 11 -26.45 -11.45 -32.23
CA ASP A 11 -25.12 -11.98 -31.91
C ASP A 11 -24.53 -11.28 -30.68
N ILE A 12 -24.81 -9.98 -30.52
CA ILE A 12 -24.45 -9.22 -29.31
C ILE A 12 -25.17 -9.76 -28.08
N ASN A 13 -26.47 -10.07 -28.20
CA ASN A 13 -27.24 -10.61 -27.08
C ASN A 13 -26.79 -12.02 -26.69
N LYS A 14 -26.52 -12.89 -27.68
CA LYS A 14 -25.94 -14.22 -27.42
C LYS A 14 -24.58 -14.13 -26.72
N LEU A 15 -23.75 -13.16 -27.10
CA LEU A 15 -22.47 -12.91 -26.45
C LEU A 15 -22.67 -12.46 -25.00
N LYS A 16 -23.62 -11.57 -24.75
CA LYS A 16 -23.95 -11.10 -23.40
C LYS A 16 -24.44 -12.25 -22.52
N ASP A 17 -25.36 -13.07 -23.02
CA ASP A 17 -25.90 -14.22 -22.29
C ASP A 17 -24.79 -15.24 -21.98
N ALA A 18 -23.85 -15.44 -22.91
CA ALA A 18 -22.69 -16.31 -22.69
C ALA A 18 -21.73 -15.75 -21.62
N VAL A 19 -21.49 -14.44 -21.61
CA VAL A 19 -20.67 -13.76 -20.60
C VAL A 19 -21.35 -13.81 -19.23
N ASP A 20 -22.66 -13.60 -19.16
CA ASP A 20 -23.44 -13.66 -17.93
C ASP A 20 -23.46 -15.09 -17.36
N ALA A 21 -23.63 -16.10 -18.22
CA ALA A 21 -23.54 -17.51 -17.83
C ALA A 21 -22.14 -17.90 -17.37
N PHE A 22 -21.09 -17.40 -18.02
CA PHE A 22 -19.70 -17.62 -17.61
C PHE A 22 -19.42 -16.96 -16.24
N THR A 23 -19.88 -15.73 -16.05
CA THR A 23 -19.72 -14.98 -14.79
C THR A 23 -20.51 -15.62 -13.65
N ALA A 24 -21.72 -16.11 -13.90
CA ALA A 24 -22.52 -16.83 -12.90
C ALA A 24 -21.88 -18.17 -12.50
N LYS A 25 -21.31 -18.90 -13.47
CA LYS A 25 -20.76 -20.24 -13.25
C LYS A 25 -19.34 -20.22 -12.68
N TYR A 26 -18.51 -19.31 -13.15
CA TYR A 26 -17.08 -19.27 -12.81
C TYR A 26 -16.69 -18.01 -12.04
N GLY A 27 -17.52 -16.96 -12.01
CA GLY A 27 -17.17 -15.71 -11.32
C GLY A 27 -16.89 -15.90 -9.83
N ALA A 28 -17.69 -16.70 -9.13
CA ALA A 28 -17.45 -17.00 -7.71
C ALA A 28 -16.17 -17.83 -7.49
N THR A 29 -15.91 -18.82 -8.36
CA THR A 29 -14.70 -19.66 -8.32
C THR A 29 -13.45 -18.86 -8.65
N ILE A 30 -13.51 -18.02 -9.68
CA ILE A 30 -12.46 -17.08 -10.08
C ILE A 30 -12.20 -16.07 -8.94
N HIS A 31 -13.24 -15.52 -8.30
CA HIS A 31 -13.07 -14.64 -7.14
C HIS A 31 -12.39 -15.36 -5.97
N GLN A 32 -12.77 -16.60 -5.70
CA GLN A 32 -12.19 -17.41 -4.62
C GLN A 32 -10.75 -17.83 -4.91
N GLU A 33 -10.42 -18.18 -6.15
CA GLU A 33 -9.07 -18.56 -6.61
C GLU A 33 -8.13 -17.36 -6.77
N LEU A 34 -8.62 -16.21 -7.28
CA LEU A 34 -7.83 -14.96 -7.29
C LEU A 34 -7.50 -14.50 -5.88
N SER A 35 -8.42 -14.65 -4.93
CA SER A 35 -8.18 -14.29 -3.53
C SER A 35 -7.06 -15.11 -2.88
N GLN A 36 -6.77 -16.31 -3.41
CA GLN A 36 -5.73 -17.21 -2.89
C GLN A 36 -4.36 -17.05 -3.58
N THR A 37 -4.27 -16.29 -4.68
CA THR A 37 -3.07 -16.21 -5.53
C THR A 37 -2.48 -14.80 -5.65
N ILE A 38 -3.16 -13.76 -5.17
CA ILE A 38 -2.59 -12.40 -5.13
C ILE A 38 -1.59 -12.33 -3.97
N GLU A 39 -0.30 -12.45 -4.28
CA GLU A 39 0.76 -12.15 -3.33
C GLU A 39 0.55 -10.75 -2.76
N GLU A 40 0.52 -10.64 -1.43
CA GLU A 40 0.33 -9.37 -0.76
C GLU A 40 1.49 -8.43 -1.10
N PRO A 41 1.24 -7.18 -1.52
CA PRO A 41 2.31 -6.24 -1.83
C PRO A 41 3.24 -6.01 -0.64
N VAL A 42 4.54 -6.11 -0.89
CA VAL A 42 5.58 -5.85 0.10
C VAL A 42 6.23 -4.50 -0.16
N VAL A 43 6.17 -3.62 0.83
CA VAL A 43 6.78 -2.29 0.81
C VAL A 43 8.24 -2.38 1.27
N PRO A 44 9.23 -1.99 0.44
CA PRO A 44 10.63 -2.06 0.83
C PRO A 44 11.01 -0.99 1.87
N VAL A 45 11.77 -1.33 2.90
CA VAL A 45 12.18 -0.38 3.96
C VAL A 45 13.05 0.77 3.44
N SER A 46 13.75 0.58 2.31
CA SER A 46 14.63 1.60 1.73
C SER A 46 13.90 2.90 1.37
N ILE A 47 12.57 2.89 1.22
CA ILE A 47 11.80 4.09 0.88
C ILE A 47 11.77 5.12 2.02
N PHE A 48 12.03 4.68 3.26
CA PHE A 48 11.90 5.53 4.45
C PHE A 48 13.14 6.38 4.74
N SER A 49 14.30 6.06 4.13
CA SER A 49 15.57 6.73 4.39
C SER A 49 15.84 7.94 3.49
N GLN A 50 14.90 8.37 2.65
CA GLN A 50 15.09 9.39 1.62
C GLN A 50 14.62 10.80 2.02
N GLY A 51 14.74 11.16 3.31
CA GLY A 51 14.42 12.50 3.80
C GLY A 51 12.92 12.84 3.85
N LEU A 52 12.06 11.92 3.42
CA LEU A 52 10.60 12.03 3.55
C LEU A 52 10.11 11.64 4.94
N SER A 53 8.90 12.09 5.28
CA SER A 53 8.14 11.50 6.38
C SER A 53 7.62 10.11 5.99
N PRO A 54 7.34 9.22 6.94
CA PRO A 54 6.93 7.86 6.59
C PRO A 54 5.64 7.77 5.76
N LEU A 55 4.66 8.67 5.99
CA LEU A 55 3.46 8.71 5.17
C LEU A 55 3.75 9.21 3.75
N GLU A 56 4.61 10.22 3.60
CA GLU A 56 5.10 10.69 2.29
C GLU A 56 5.79 9.55 1.54
N SER A 57 6.74 8.84 2.17
CA SER A 57 7.45 7.71 1.56
C SER A 57 6.50 6.63 1.02
N VAL A 58 5.59 6.12 1.87
CA VAL A 58 4.67 5.04 1.47
C VAL A 58 3.71 5.51 0.40
N THR A 59 3.15 6.72 0.54
CA THR A 59 2.21 7.25 -0.44
C THR A 59 2.87 7.42 -1.80
N THR A 60 4.09 7.95 -1.84
CA THR A 60 4.86 8.11 -3.07
C THR A 60 5.20 6.78 -3.70
N TYR A 61 5.64 5.79 -2.92
CA TYR A 61 5.92 4.45 -3.43
C TYR A 61 4.69 3.80 -4.06
N LEU A 62 3.55 3.82 -3.37
CA LEU A 62 2.32 3.21 -3.88
C LEU A 62 1.79 3.92 -5.14
N SER A 63 1.96 5.24 -5.23
CA SER A 63 1.58 6.02 -6.40
C SER A 63 2.52 5.82 -7.59
N GLU A 64 3.84 5.94 -7.38
CA GLU A 64 4.82 5.97 -8.46
C GLU A 64 5.30 4.58 -8.88
N ASN A 65 5.55 3.69 -7.93
CA ASN A 65 6.10 2.36 -8.20
C ASN A 65 5.00 1.31 -8.38
N MET A 66 3.84 1.49 -7.74
CA MET A 66 2.72 0.56 -7.83
C MET A 66 1.52 1.10 -8.62
N SER A 67 1.58 2.34 -9.12
CA SER A 67 0.51 2.94 -9.94
C SER A 67 -0.88 2.93 -9.27
N MET A 68 -0.94 3.00 -7.94
CA MET A 68 -2.20 3.04 -7.20
C MET A 68 -2.78 4.46 -7.20
N ASP A 69 -4.10 4.57 -7.37
CA ASP A 69 -4.77 5.86 -7.23
C ASP A 69 -4.90 6.29 -5.74
N GLU A 70 -5.17 7.58 -5.53
CA GLU A 70 -5.29 8.16 -4.18
C GLU A 70 -6.36 7.46 -3.31
N ARG A 71 -7.47 7.02 -3.90
CA ARG A 71 -8.58 6.38 -3.18
C ARG A 71 -8.20 4.97 -2.77
N ALA A 72 -7.52 4.23 -3.64
CA ALA A 72 -6.97 2.91 -3.38
C ALA A 72 -5.92 2.97 -2.28
N ILE A 73 -5.01 3.95 -2.31
CA ILE A 73 -4.01 4.17 -1.26
C ILE A 73 -4.69 4.50 0.08
N ALA A 74 -5.66 5.42 0.08
CA ALA A 74 -6.42 5.78 1.27
C ALA A 74 -7.09 4.55 1.91
N LYS A 75 -7.73 3.71 1.09
CA LYS A 75 -8.34 2.45 1.53
C LYS A 75 -7.29 1.46 2.05
N ALA A 76 -6.18 1.28 1.35
CA ALA A 76 -5.12 0.34 1.75
C ALA A 76 -4.46 0.71 3.09
N LEU A 77 -4.28 2.01 3.36
CA LEU A 77 -3.61 2.48 4.58
C LEU A 77 -4.57 2.83 5.72
N HIS A 78 -5.89 2.72 5.50
CA HIS A 78 -6.95 3.24 6.39
C HIS A 78 -6.72 4.73 6.76
N LYS A 79 -6.39 5.55 5.76
CA LYS A 79 -6.17 6.99 5.92
C LYS A 79 -7.13 7.79 5.08
N GLN A 80 -7.35 9.05 5.47
CA GLN A 80 -8.17 9.97 4.69
C GLN A 80 -7.49 10.32 3.37
N SER A 81 -8.25 10.34 2.28
CA SER A 81 -7.77 10.69 0.93
C SER A 81 -7.09 12.07 0.89
N SER A 82 -7.63 13.06 1.61
CA SER A 82 -7.01 14.39 1.77
C SER A 82 -5.60 14.33 2.36
N SER A 83 -5.37 13.43 3.32
CA SER A 83 -4.04 13.22 3.94
C SER A 83 -3.08 12.56 2.96
N ILE A 84 -3.55 11.58 2.18
CA ILE A 84 -2.79 10.93 1.11
C ILE A 84 -2.37 11.96 0.06
N ARG A 85 -3.29 12.78 -0.43
CA ARG A 85 -2.99 13.84 -1.40
C ARG A 85 -1.95 14.82 -0.88
N THR A 86 -2.15 15.35 0.32
CA THR A 86 -1.21 16.31 0.93
C THR A 86 0.17 15.70 1.12
N ALA A 87 0.25 14.44 1.57
CA ALA A 87 1.50 13.72 1.71
C ALA A 87 2.20 13.57 0.34
N TYR A 88 1.49 13.11 -0.69
CA TYR A 88 2.07 12.97 -2.03
C TYR A 88 2.59 14.31 -2.59
N GLN A 89 1.80 15.38 -2.49
CA GLN A 89 2.20 16.71 -2.94
C GLN A 89 3.38 17.29 -2.14
N SER A 90 3.47 16.97 -0.84
CA SER A 90 4.59 17.35 0.00
C SER A 90 5.86 16.57 -0.36
N ALA A 91 5.73 15.27 -0.64
CA ALA A 91 6.82 14.44 -1.11
C ALA A 91 7.39 14.94 -2.44
N LYS A 92 6.53 15.28 -3.40
CA LYS A 92 6.95 15.83 -4.70
C LYS A 92 7.72 17.14 -4.60
N ARG A 93 7.43 17.97 -3.59
CA ARG A 93 8.19 19.22 -3.34
C ARG A 93 9.56 18.96 -2.71
N LYS A 94 9.69 17.87 -1.94
CA LYS A 94 10.92 17.50 -1.22
C LYS A 94 11.86 16.63 -2.05
N LEU A 95 11.32 15.79 -2.94
CA LEU A 95 12.09 14.94 -3.83
C LEU A 95 12.53 15.70 -5.07
N HIS A 96 13.83 15.73 -5.33
CA HIS A 96 14.40 16.20 -6.58
C HIS A 96 14.53 15.04 -7.60
N GLY A 97 13.47 14.23 -7.75
CA GLY A 97 13.48 13.04 -8.60
C GLY A 97 12.43 12.00 -8.23
N GLN A 98 12.66 10.76 -8.65
CA GLN A 98 11.84 9.60 -8.30
C GLN A 98 12.27 8.99 -6.97
N LEU A 99 11.32 8.38 -6.27
CA LEU A 99 11.61 7.60 -5.07
C LEU A 99 12.37 6.31 -5.42
N SER A 100 13.53 6.09 -4.81
CA SER A 100 14.29 4.85 -5.01
C SER A 100 13.72 3.73 -4.14
N ALA A 101 13.28 2.64 -4.76
CA ALA A 101 12.81 1.45 -4.05
C ALA A 101 13.78 0.29 -4.32
N GLN A 102 14.61 -0.03 -3.32
CA GLN A 102 15.55 -1.14 -3.39
C GLN A 102 15.03 -2.31 -2.56
N PRO A 103 15.15 -3.55 -3.05
CA PRO A 103 14.78 -4.73 -2.26
C PRO A 103 15.47 -4.71 -0.90
N SER A 104 14.74 -5.13 0.14
CA SER A 104 15.23 -5.19 1.50
C SER A 104 14.78 -6.49 2.15
N PRO A 105 15.63 -7.13 2.98
CA PRO A 105 15.22 -8.32 3.75
C PRO A 105 14.14 -8.02 4.80
N TYR A 106 13.85 -6.74 5.05
CA TYR A 106 12.90 -6.28 6.07
C TYR A 106 11.60 -5.73 5.45
N GLY A 107 11.19 -6.25 4.29
CA GLY A 107 10.00 -5.78 3.59
C GLY A 107 8.75 -5.85 4.47
N LEU A 108 7.90 -4.81 4.39
CA LEU A 108 6.66 -4.73 5.17
C LEU A 108 5.47 -5.13 4.30
N PRO A 109 4.65 -6.11 4.71
CA PRO A 109 3.38 -6.37 4.05
C PRO A 109 2.50 -5.12 4.09
N LEU A 110 1.85 -4.75 3.00
CA LEU A 110 1.05 -3.52 2.91
C LEU A 110 -0.05 -3.46 3.98
N SER A 111 -0.68 -4.60 4.32
CA SER A 111 -1.68 -4.70 5.38
C SER A 111 -1.15 -4.30 6.75
N SER A 112 0.15 -4.47 7.01
CA SER A 112 0.79 -4.03 8.27
C SER A 112 0.84 -2.51 8.42
N LEU A 113 0.59 -1.76 7.34
CA LEU A 113 0.53 -0.31 7.32
C LEU A 113 -0.91 0.24 7.40
N ALA A 114 -1.91 -0.64 7.46
CA ALA A 114 -3.32 -0.29 7.52
C ALA A 114 -3.76 -0.04 8.97
N SER A 115 -4.02 1.22 9.35
CA SER A 115 -4.52 1.55 10.69
C SER A 115 -5.24 2.89 10.72
N ASP A 116 -6.32 3.00 11.50
CA ASP A 116 -7.01 4.26 11.76
C ASP A 116 -6.34 5.09 12.87
N SER A 117 -5.74 4.43 13.86
CA SER A 117 -5.21 5.04 15.09
C SER A 117 -3.69 5.22 15.11
N LEU A 118 -2.97 4.43 14.29
CA LEU A 118 -1.52 4.46 14.21
C LEU A 118 -1.02 5.25 13.00
N SER A 119 0.00 6.06 13.24
CA SER A 119 0.80 6.68 12.19
C SER A 119 1.67 5.65 11.50
N ILE A 120 2.09 5.94 10.27
CA ILE A 120 2.98 5.06 9.51
C ILE A 120 4.32 4.86 10.25
N LEU A 121 4.83 5.86 10.96
CA LEU A 121 6.07 5.69 11.74
C LEU A 121 5.89 4.71 12.90
N GLU A 122 4.77 4.79 13.61
CA GLU A 122 4.43 3.87 14.71
C GLU A 122 4.32 2.43 14.19
N LEU A 123 3.66 2.21 13.05
CA LEU A 123 3.52 0.90 12.41
C LEU A 123 4.86 0.34 11.94
N VAL A 124 5.63 1.11 11.17
CA VAL A 124 6.93 0.66 10.65
C VAL A 124 7.92 0.39 11.78
N SER A 125 7.97 1.25 12.80
CA SER A 125 8.90 1.09 13.92
C SER A 125 8.57 -0.15 14.76
N SER A 126 7.29 -0.38 15.04
CA SER A 126 6.85 -1.57 15.80
C SER A 126 7.04 -2.85 14.98
N HIS A 127 6.69 -2.87 13.69
CA HIS A 127 6.89 -4.03 12.84
C HIS A 127 8.37 -4.46 12.77
N LEU A 128 9.27 -3.51 12.49
CA LEU A 128 10.70 -3.79 12.40
C LEU A 128 11.30 -4.25 13.74
N HIS A 129 10.83 -3.72 14.86
CA HIS A 129 11.29 -4.14 16.18
C HIS A 129 10.72 -5.51 16.57
N ASP A 130 9.40 -5.66 16.54
CA ASP A 130 8.68 -6.79 17.12
C ASP A 130 8.69 -8.02 16.20
N LYS A 131 8.64 -7.83 14.88
CA LYS A 131 8.59 -8.94 13.91
C LYS A 131 9.96 -9.34 13.39
N HIS A 132 10.85 -8.37 13.17
CA HIS A 132 12.21 -8.62 12.69
C HIS A 132 13.28 -8.62 13.79
N GLY A 133 12.91 -8.35 15.05
CA GLY A 133 13.83 -8.40 16.19
C GLY A 133 14.91 -7.31 16.17
N LEU A 134 14.73 -6.25 15.39
CA LEU A 134 15.75 -5.21 15.25
C LEU A 134 15.80 -4.29 16.47
N SER A 135 17.00 -3.93 16.91
CA SER A 135 17.15 -2.90 17.95
C SER A 135 16.69 -1.52 17.45
N PHE A 136 16.21 -0.65 18.35
CA PHE A 136 15.78 0.71 17.97
C PHE A 136 16.87 1.51 17.26
N ARG A 137 18.14 1.27 17.61
CA ARG A 137 19.30 1.85 16.92
C ARG A 137 19.44 1.32 15.49
N ALA A 138 19.21 0.03 15.26
CA ALA A 138 19.22 -0.54 13.91
C ALA A 138 18.05 0.00 13.06
N VAL A 139 16.85 0.05 13.63
CA VAL A 139 15.67 0.64 12.97
C VAL A 139 15.90 2.12 12.66
N GLY A 140 16.48 2.89 13.58
CA GLY A 140 16.82 4.30 13.36
C GLY A 140 17.77 4.48 12.17
N ARG A 141 18.82 3.64 12.08
CA ARG A 141 19.72 3.65 10.91
C ARG A 141 19.02 3.29 9.61
N LEU A 142 18.15 2.28 9.61
CA LEU A 142 17.40 1.86 8.42
C LEU A 142 16.44 2.95 7.91
N LEU A 143 15.76 3.65 8.82
CA LEU A 143 14.76 4.67 8.48
C LEU A 143 15.36 6.09 8.35
N GLY A 144 16.66 6.25 8.58
CA GLY A 144 17.30 7.57 8.66
C GLY A 144 16.72 8.47 9.74
N LYS A 145 16.36 7.90 10.91
CA LYS A 145 15.77 8.61 12.06
C LYS A 145 16.59 8.39 13.34
N ASN A 146 16.40 9.27 14.31
CA ASN A 146 17.00 9.12 15.63
C ASN A 146 16.38 7.93 16.38
N GLU A 147 17.19 7.13 17.08
CA GLU A 147 16.75 5.98 17.86
C GLU A 147 15.69 6.34 18.92
N ARG A 148 15.77 7.54 19.54
CA ARG A 148 14.77 8.03 20.51
C ARG A 148 13.41 8.25 19.86
N THR A 149 13.41 8.72 18.61
CA THR A 149 12.19 8.89 17.82
C THR A 149 11.56 7.54 17.51
N ILE A 150 12.37 6.55 17.14
CA ILE A 150 11.91 5.18 16.88
C ILE A 150 11.32 4.56 18.15
N TRP A 151 12.04 4.63 19.27
CA TRP A 151 11.55 4.12 20.56
C TRP A 151 10.22 4.76 20.93
N THR A 152 10.12 6.09 20.83
CA THR A 152 8.89 6.82 21.16
C THR A 152 7.72 6.38 20.27
N ALA A 153 7.96 6.19 18.98
CA ALA A 153 6.94 5.72 18.04
C ALA A 153 6.49 4.29 18.37
N ALA A 154 7.42 3.34 18.54
CA ALA A 154 7.09 1.96 18.91
C ALA A 154 6.36 1.90 20.26
N HIS A 155 6.79 2.70 21.25
CA HIS A 155 6.14 2.76 22.55
C HIS A 155 4.71 3.28 22.46
N ARG A 156 4.47 4.38 21.72
CA ARG A 156 3.11 4.91 21.50
C ARG A 156 2.22 3.93 20.76
N ALA A 157 2.77 3.20 19.77
CA ALA A 157 2.06 2.14 19.08
C ALA A 157 1.54 1.09 20.06
N LYS A 158 2.41 0.61 20.96
CA LYS A 158 2.07 -0.35 22.00
C LYS A 158 0.99 0.17 22.95
N GLN A 159 1.09 1.42 23.42
CA GLN A 159 0.08 2.01 24.30
C GLN A 159 -1.29 2.11 23.63
N LYS A 160 -1.33 2.54 22.36
CA LYS A 160 -2.57 2.63 21.59
C LYS A 160 -3.19 1.26 21.31
N TRP A 161 -2.37 0.22 21.10
CA TRP A 161 -2.84 -1.16 20.99
C TRP A 161 -3.46 -1.65 22.30
N LEU A 162 -2.81 -1.39 23.43
CA LEU A 162 -3.31 -1.77 24.75
C LEU A 162 -4.58 -1.01 25.14
N ALA A 163 -4.77 0.24 24.68
CA ALA A 163 -5.97 1.01 24.97
C ALA A 163 -7.19 0.62 24.11
N LYS A 164 -6.99 -0.16 23.03
CA LYS A 164 -8.05 -0.60 22.11
C LYS A 164 -8.58 -2.01 22.43
N ASN A 165 -7.87 -2.76 23.28
CA ASN A 165 -8.21 -4.12 23.74
C ASN A 165 -8.53 -4.11 25.23
#